data_AF-A0A853EIR1-F1
#
_entry.id   AF-A0A853EIR1-F1
#
_cell.length_a   1.000
_cell.length_b   1.000
_cell.length_c   1.000
_cell.angle_alpha   90.00
_cell.angle_beta   90.00
_cell.angle_gamma   90.00
#
_symmetry.space_group_name_H-M   'P 1'
#
loop_
_entity.id
_entity.type
_entity.pdbx_description
1 polymer ?
#
loop_
_entity_poly.entity_id
_entity_poly.type
_entity_poly.pdbx_seq_one_letter_code
_entity_poly.pdbx_strand_id
1 'polypeptide(L)' 'MPYNEAIADQVRLELPHLPDTHEIKMYGGIAFMINNKMCVCVGGNKAGNIMVRVGADAYEDALKRKGARPTIMKDRPIKG' A
#
# COMPACT_ATOMS: atom_id res chain seq x y z
N MET A 1 -1.44 -17.85 -0.10
CA MET A 1 -0.82 -16.59 -0.59
C MET A 1 -0.77 -15.65 0.59
N PRO A 2 0.41 -15.26 1.12
CA PRO A 2 0.48 -14.70 2.47
C PRO A 2 0.32 -13.16 2.45
N TYR A 3 -0.89 -12.69 2.16
CA TYR A 3 -1.31 -11.35 2.57
C TYR A 3 -2.32 -11.49 3.70
N ASN A 4 -2.39 -10.48 4.56
CA ASN A 4 -3.30 -10.50 5.70
C ASN A 4 -4.69 -10.03 5.23
N GLU A 5 -5.64 -10.96 5.12
CA GLU A 5 -7.01 -10.67 4.70
C GLU A 5 -7.70 -9.67 5.62
N ALA A 6 -7.47 -9.74 6.94
CA ALA A 6 -8.05 -8.78 7.87
C ALA A 6 -7.60 -7.35 7.59
N ILE A 7 -6.33 -7.15 7.17
CA ILE A 7 -5.85 -5.83 6.77
C ILE A 7 -6.46 -5.40 5.44
N ALA A 8 -6.60 -6.33 4.48
CA ALA A 8 -7.24 -6.04 3.20
C ALA A 8 -8.70 -5.62 3.39
N ASP A 9 -9.44 -6.27 4.28
CA ASP A 9 -10.84 -5.94 4.57
C ASP A 9 -10.98 -4.58 5.26
N GLN A 10 -10.07 -4.21 6.17
CA GLN A 10 -10.04 -2.86 6.74
C GLN A 10 -9.85 -1.80 5.63
N VAL A 11 -8.93 -2.05 4.69
CA VAL A 11 -8.71 -1.15 3.57
C VAL A 11 -9.93 -1.08 2.65
N ARG A 12 -10.62 -2.20 2.39
CA ARG A 12 -11.88 -2.22 1.61
C ARG A 12 -12.98 -1.38 2.23
N LEU A 13 -13.09 -1.38 3.55
CA LEU A 13 -14.09 -0.59 4.27
C LEU A 13 -13.79 0.92 4.21
N GLU A 14 -12.51 1.29 4.16
CA GLU A 14 -12.09 2.68 4.10
C GLU A 14 -12.10 3.26 2.68
N LEU A 15 -12.07 2.45 1.62
CA LEU A 15 -11.99 2.96 0.24
C LEU A 15 -13.30 3.34 -0.49
N PRO A 16 -14.53 2.95 -0.10
CA PRO A 16 -15.70 3.04 -0.96
C PRO A 16 -16.19 4.49 -1.17
N HIS A 17 -15.68 5.44 -0.38
CA HIS A 17 -15.98 6.87 -0.55
C HIS A 17 -15.17 7.53 -1.67
N LEU A 18 -14.19 6.82 -2.26
CA LEU A 18 -13.32 7.35 -3.30
C LEU A 18 -13.81 6.89 -4.69
N PRO A 19 -13.68 7.75 -5.72
CA PRO A 19 -14.06 7.38 -7.08
C PRO A 19 -13.09 6.36 -7.69
N ASP A 20 -13.64 5.50 -8.56
CA ASP A 20 -12.89 4.53 -9.39
C ASP A 20 -11.94 3.61 -8.61
N THR A 21 -12.43 3.07 -7.49
CA THR A 21 -11.69 2.11 -6.66
C THR A 21 -11.80 0.69 -7.19
N HIS A 22 -10.66 0.02 -7.40
CA HIS A 22 -10.65 -1.38 -7.82
C HIS A 22 -9.43 -2.14 -7.25
N GLU A 23 -9.57 -3.45 -7.15
CA GLU A 23 -8.58 -4.34 -6.55
C GLU A 23 -7.81 -5.10 -7.63
N ILE A 24 -6.48 -5.09 -7.54
CA ILE A 24 -5.58 -5.81 -8.45
C ILE A 24 -4.64 -6.68 -7.61
N LYS A 25 -4.56 -7.96 -7.95
CA LYS A 25 -3.57 -8.87 -7.35
C LYS A 25 -2.19 -8.56 -7.94
N MET A 26 -1.31 -7.98 -7.14
CA MET A 26 0.05 -7.61 -7.55
C MET A 26 1.05 -7.72 -6.39
N TYR A 27 2.35 -7.79 -6.71
CA TYR A 27 3.46 -7.84 -5.73
C TYR A 27 3.35 -8.99 -4.70
N GLY A 28 2.65 -10.08 -5.01
CA GLY A 28 2.45 -11.20 -4.08
C GLY A 28 1.36 -10.94 -3.01
N GLY A 29 0.54 -9.91 -3.21
CA GLY A 29 -0.58 -9.56 -2.36
C GLY A 29 -1.75 -8.96 -3.15
N ILE A 30 -2.52 -8.12 -2.49
CA ILE A 30 -3.65 -7.38 -3.08
C ILE A 30 -3.38 -5.89 -3.02
N ALA A 31 -3.58 -5.20 -4.12
CA ALA A 31 -3.43 -3.76 -4.20
C ALA A 31 -4.71 -3.07 -4.64
N PHE A 32 -4.92 -1.92 -4.03
CA PHE A 32 -6.06 -1.06 -4.19
C PHE A 32 -5.66 0.12 -5.05
N MET A 33 -6.35 0.21 -6.18
CA MET A 33 -6.22 1.26 -7.17
C MET A 33 -7.34 2.26 -6.96
N ILE A 34 -7.03 3.54 -7.08
CA ILE A 34 -7.97 4.66 -6.96
C ILE A 34 -7.66 5.60 -8.12
N ASN A 35 -8.65 5.94 -8.96
CA ASN A 35 -8.42 6.73 -10.18
C ASN A 35 -7.25 6.16 -11.03
N ASN A 36 -7.20 4.84 -11.20
CA ASN A 36 -6.13 4.11 -11.90
C ASN A 36 -4.71 4.31 -11.34
N LYS A 37 -4.57 4.83 -10.11
CA LYS A 37 -3.31 4.95 -9.39
C LYS A 37 -3.28 3.97 -8.22
N MET A 38 -2.17 3.26 -8.05
CA MET A 38 -1.98 2.39 -6.89
C MET A 38 -1.81 3.24 -5.62
N CYS A 39 -2.69 3.04 -4.65
CA CYS A 39 -2.68 3.76 -3.37
C CYS A 39 -2.26 2.88 -2.20
N VAL A 40 -2.76 1.65 -2.11
CA VAL A 40 -2.44 0.73 -1.01
C VAL A 40 -2.17 -0.65 -1.59
N CYS A 41 -1.19 -1.37 -1.06
CA CYS A 41 -0.94 -2.76 -1.34
C CYS A 41 -0.73 -3.52 -0.03
N VAL A 42 -1.54 -4.55 0.20
CA VAL A 42 -1.48 -5.42 1.36
C VAL A 42 -0.80 -6.72 0.94
N GLY A 43 0.33 -7.02 1.58
CA GLY A 43 1.19 -8.14 1.19
C GLY A 43 2.47 -7.70 0.47
N GLY A 44 3.30 -8.67 0.11
CA GLY A 44 4.65 -8.41 -0.42
C GLY A 44 5.65 -9.50 -0.05
N ASN A 45 6.94 -9.18 -0.18
CA ASN A 45 8.06 -10.05 0.22
C ASN A 45 8.06 -10.44 1.71
N LYS A 46 7.30 -9.72 2.57
CA LYS A 46 7.12 -10.07 3.97
C LYS A 46 5.62 -10.13 4.27
N ALA A 47 5.16 -11.31 4.65
CA ALA A 47 3.79 -11.54 5.08
C ALA A 47 3.45 -10.61 6.25
N GLY A 48 2.50 -9.69 6.04
CA GLY A 48 2.06 -8.73 7.06
C GLY A 48 2.49 -7.27 6.85
N ASN A 49 3.30 -6.97 5.83
CA ASN A 49 3.58 -5.58 5.47
C ASN A 49 2.48 -5.01 4.57
N ILE A 50 2.23 -3.71 4.73
CA ILE A 50 1.47 -2.89 3.80
C ILE A 50 2.39 -1.87 3.15
N MET A 51 2.15 -1.61 1.87
CA MET A 51 2.77 -0.54 1.11
C MET A 51 1.68 0.49 0.85
N VAL A 52 1.91 1.72 1.27
CA VAL A 52 0.95 2.82 1.10
C VAL A 52 1.66 3.94 0.38
N ARG A 53 1.04 4.45 -0.68
CA ARG A 53 1.47 5.66 -1.37
C ARG A 53 0.91 6.85 -0.59
N VAL A 54 1.79 7.65 -0.01
CA VAL A 54 1.42 8.78 0.87
C VAL A 54 1.59 10.14 0.21
N GLY A 55 2.20 10.21 -0.97
CA GLY A 55 2.58 11.46 -1.62
C GLY A 55 3.89 12.01 -1.07
N ALA A 56 4.52 12.92 -1.82
CA ALA A 56 5.79 13.54 -1.42
C ALA A 56 5.66 14.36 -0.12
N ASP A 57 4.52 15.01 0.07
CA ASP A 57 4.26 15.89 1.22
C ASP A 57 4.19 15.11 2.54
N ALA A 58 3.55 13.94 2.53
CA ALA A 58 3.42 13.10 3.73
C ALA A 58 4.53 12.04 3.83
N TYR A 59 5.47 11.98 2.87
CA TYR A 59 6.55 10.99 2.86
C TYR A 59 7.44 11.09 4.11
N GLU A 60 7.90 12.30 4.43
CA GLU A 60 8.78 12.51 5.58
C GLU A 60 8.06 12.22 6.91
N ASP A 61 6.80 12.64 7.04
CA ASP A 61 6.01 12.38 8.25
C ASP A 61 5.62 10.91 8.40
N ALA A 62 5.37 10.21 7.29
CA ALA A 62 5.15 8.77 7.30
C ALA A 62 6.41 8.03 7.78
N LEU A 63 7.60 8.44 7.32
CA LEU A 63 8.87 7.84 7.75
C LEU A 63 9.19 8.07 9.23
N LYS A 64 8.66 9.13 9.85
CA LYS A 64 8.78 9.35 11.30
C LYS A 64 7.96 8.34 12.12
N ARG A 65 6.96 7.67 11.52
CA ARG A 65 6.14 6.67 12.22
C ARG A 65 6.94 5.40 12.49
N LYS A 66 6.83 4.88 13.71
CA LYS A 66 7.49 3.64 14.13
C LYS A 66 7.07 2.48 13.23
N GLY A 67 8.04 1.86 12.55
CA GLY A 67 7.82 0.73 11.64
C GLY A 67 7.64 1.11 10.17
N ALA A 68 7.51 2.40 9.85
CA ALA A 68 7.51 2.85 8.47
C ALA A 68 8.93 2.77 7.88
N ARG A 69 9.02 2.32 6.62
CA ARG A 69 10.27 2.24 5.88
C ARG A 69 10.01 2.62 4.43
N PRO A 70 10.98 3.23 3.75
CA PRO A 70 10.85 3.51 2.34
C PRO A 70 10.72 2.19 1.58
N THR A 71 9.83 2.16 0.60
CA THR A 71 9.72 1.01 -0.31
C THR A 71 10.95 0.98 -1.19
N ILE A 72 11.66 -0.16 -1.19
CA ILE A 72 12.83 -0.39 -2.04
C ILE A 72 12.39 -1.25 -3.22
N MET A 73 12.63 -0.76 -4.44
CA MET A 73 12.37 -1.48 -5.68
C MET A 73 13.64 -1.48 -6.52
N LYS A 74 14.15 -2.67 -6.86
CA LYS A 74 15.44 -2.85 -7.58
C LYS A 74 16.58 -2.06 -6.92
N ASP A 75 16.75 -2.24 -5.62
CA ASP A 75 17.80 -1.61 -4.80
C ASP A 75 17.73 -0.07 -4.70
N ARG A 76 16.66 0.55 -5.21
CA ARG A 76 16.45 2.00 -5.08
C ARG A 76 15.22 2.31 -4.25
N PRO A 77 15.30 3.25 -3.30
CA PRO A 77 14.12 3.74 -2.59
C PRO A 77 13.23 4.51 -3.58
N ILE A 78 11.97 4.13 -3.67
CA ILE A 78 10.97 4.90 -4.40
C ILE A 78 10.42 5.96 -3.44
N LYS A 79 10.45 7.22 -3.87
CA LYS A 79 9.70 8.31 -3.24
C LYS A 79 8.32 8.37 -3.90
N GLY A 80 7.26 8.32 -3.11
CA GLY A 80 5.89 8.30 -3.64
C GLY A 80 4.82 8.22 -2.59
#